data_AF-A0A536VZH5-F1
#
_entry.id   AF-A0A536VZH5-F1
#
_cell.length_a   1.000
_cell.length_b   1.000
_cell.length_c   1.000
_cell.angle_alpha   90.00
_cell.angle_beta   90.00
_cell.angle_gamma   90.00
#
_symmetry.space_group_name_H-M   'P 1'
#
loop_
_entity.id
_entity.type
_entity.pdbx_description
1 polymer ?
#
loop_
_entity_poly.entity_id
_entity_poly.type
_entity_poly.pdbx_seq_one_letter_code
_entity_poly.pdbx_strand_id
1 'polypeptide(L)'
;MASSRMARCVALAALALAACGGNPTRPDLARLYRVGTQFADTTPVIVIPGVFGSKLRDRSTGVEAWPGTTRMILFDDYRHLALDFDRETFAVRPDNLEAFDIADAALGQDFYGKLIETLRDFGGYVRGTIGMPPKADERRYYLYPYDWRQDNVEAARGLDRLIDAIRNDYGDPALRVDIVAHSMGGLIARYYQRYGTEDVLDGRESQ
;
A
#
# COMPACT_ATOMS: atom_id res chain seq x y z
N MET A 1 8.41 -10.18 -52.51
CA MET A 1 9.17 -9.25 -51.63
C MET A 1 8.45 -8.88 -50.32
N ALA A 2 7.13 -9.05 -50.16
CA ALA A 2 6.42 -8.72 -48.91
C ALA A 2 6.64 -9.74 -47.76
N SER A 3 6.77 -11.03 -48.08
CA SER A 3 6.93 -12.11 -47.09
C SER A 3 8.23 -12.02 -46.26
N SER A 4 9.34 -11.57 -46.85
CA SER A 4 10.62 -11.45 -46.13
C SER A 4 10.69 -10.25 -45.18
N ARG A 5 9.86 -9.21 -45.40
CA ARG A 5 9.76 -8.05 -44.50
C ARG A 5 8.94 -8.38 -43.26
N MET A 6 7.84 -9.12 -43.41
CA MET A 6 6.98 -9.55 -42.31
C MET A 6 7.68 -10.56 -41.39
N ALA A 7 8.43 -11.51 -41.95
CA ALA A 7 9.25 -12.45 -41.16
C ALA A 7 10.35 -11.74 -40.35
N ARG A 8 10.96 -10.69 -40.90
CA ARG A 8 11.96 -9.87 -40.20
C ARG A 8 11.35 -9.05 -39.06
N CYS A 9 10.15 -8.49 -39.24
CA CYS A 9 9.47 -7.76 -38.16
C CYS A 9 9.04 -8.68 -37.00
N VAL A 10 8.57 -9.89 -37.30
CA VAL A 10 8.21 -10.89 -36.27
C VAL A 10 9.45 -11.37 -35.51
N ALA A 11 10.57 -11.61 -36.20
CA ALA A 11 11.83 -11.98 -35.57
C ALA A 11 12.41 -10.87 -34.68
N LEU A 12 12.34 -9.60 -35.12
CA LEU A 12 12.77 -8.44 -34.34
C LEU A 12 11.90 -8.22 -33.10
N ALA A 13 10.58 -8.43 -33.20
CA ALA A 13 9.68 -8.37 -32.05
C ALA A 13 9.93 -9.50 -31.03
N ALA A 14 10.23 -10.72 -31.50
CA ALA A 14 10.56 -11.85 -30.64
C ALA A 14 11.92 -11.68 -29.93
N LEU A 15 12.91 -11.08 -30.58
CA LEU A 15 14.21 -10.75 -29.99
C LEU A 15 14.11 -9.61 -28.95
N ALA A 16 13.24 -8.63 -29.16
CA ALA A 16 12.98 -7.57 -28.19
C ALA A 16 12.29 -8.09 -26.92
N LEU A 17 11.41 -9.10 -27.05
CA LEU A 17 10.75 -9.76 -25.91
C LEU A 17 11.70 -10.66 -25.11
N ALA A 18 12.69 -11.29 -25.76
CA ALA A 18 13.66 -12.15 -25.08
C ALA A 18 14.73 -11.37 -24.30
N ALA A 19 15.07 -10.15 -24.75
CA ALA A 19 16.09 -9.32 -24.10
C ALA A 19 15.67 -8.73 -22.74
N CYS A 20 14.36 -8.69 -22.44
CA CYS A 20 13.84 -8.30 -21.13
C CYS A 20 13.62 -9.49 -20.18
N GLY A 21 13.92 -10.73 -20.62
CA GLY A 21 13.72 -11.96 -19.85
C GLY A 21 14.90 -12.39 -18.98
N GLY A 22 15.91 -11.53 -18.81
CA GLY A 22 16.99 -11.80 -17.87
C GLY A 22 16.42 -11.81 -16.45
N ASN A 23 16.30 -12.98 -15.83
CA ASN A 23 15.96 -13.10 -14.41
C ASN A 23 17.02 -12.30 -13.63
N PRO A 24 16.68 -11.14 -13.03
CA PRO A 24 17.65 -10.42 -12.23
C PRO A 24 18.13 -11.37 -11.13
N THR A 25 19.43 -11.40 -10.89
CA THR A 25 20.03 -12.13 -9.78
C THR A 25 19.35 -11.64 -8.49
N ARG A 26 18.44 -12.45 -7.95
CA ARG A 26 17.71 -12.09 -6.75
C ARG A 26 18.67 -12.23 -5.57
N PRO A 27 18.79 -11.22 -4.70
CA PRO A 27 19.60 -11.35 -3.50
C PRO A 27 19.05 -12.48 -2.62
N ASP A 28 19.94 -13.21 -1.94
CA ASP A 28 19.57 -14.23 -0.97
C ASP A 28 19.02 -13.53 0.29
N LEU A 29 17.70 -13.30 0.30
CA LEU A 29 17.00 -12.65 1.39
C LEU A 29 17.14 -13.46 2.69
N ALA A 30 17.15 -14.79 2.62
CA ALA A 30 17.34 -15.63 3.80
C ALA A 30 18.69 -15.37 4.47
N ARG A 31 19.75 -15.19 3.67
CA ARG A 31 21.07 -14.80 4.19
C ARG A 31 21.07 -13.39 4.78
N LEU A 32 20.44 -12.42 4.13
CA LEU A 32 20.37 -11.03 4.62
C LEU A 32 19.64 -10.94 5.96
N TYR A 33 18.47 -11.57 6.07
CA TYR A 33 17.68 -11.56 7.31
C TYR A 33 18.39 -12.30 8.44
N ARG A 34 19.06 -13.43 8.18
CA ARG A 34 19.83 -14.16 9.21
C ARG A 34 20.97 -13.33 9.82
N VAL A 35 21.55 -12.42 9.06
CA VAL A 35 22.58 -11.49 9.54
C VAL A 35 21.95 -10.34 10.35
N GLY A 36 20.72 -9.92 10.00
CA GLY A 36 19.99 -8.85 10.69
C GLY A 36 19.22 -9.26 11.95
N THR A 37 18.83 -10.54 12.09
CA THR A 37 18.08 -11.07 13.25
C THR A 37 18.91 -11.21 14.53
N GLN A 38 20.15 -10.69 14.56
CA GLN A 38 21.03 -10.76 15.71
C GLN A 38 20.58 -9.84 16.87
N PHE A 39 19.56 -9.01 16.65
CA PHE A 39 18.96 -8.11 17.65
C PHE A 39 17.45 -8.38 17.77
N ALA A 40 16.98 -8.51 19.01
CA ALA A 40 15.59 -8.79 19.39
C ALA A 40 14.68 -7.55 19.20
N ASP A 41 14.66 -6.97 18.01
CA ASP A 41 13.81 -5.82 17.71
C ASP A 41 12.43 -6.29 17.22
N THR A 42 11.44 -6.10 18.08
CA THR A 42 10.02 -6.42 17.85
C THR A 42 9.20 -5.19 17.46
N THR A 43 9.86 -4.07 17.11
CA THR A 43 9.20 -2.85 16.62
C THR A 43 8.22 -3.20 15.49
N PRO A 44 6.93 -2.82 15.61
CA PRO A 44 5.95 -3.10 14.58
C PRO A 44 6.26 -2.35 13.29
N VAL A 45 6.03 -3.00 12.15
CA VAL A 45 6.17 -2.40 10.82
C VAL A 45 4.80 -2.06 10.27
N ILE A 46 4.60 -0.84 9.76
CA ILE A 46 3.40 -0.45 9.01
C ILE A 46 3.76 -0.34 7.53
N VAL A 47 3.02 -1.04 6.68
CA VAL A 47 3.13 -0.96 5.22
C VAL A 47 2.06 -0.02 4.69
N ILE A 48 2.48 1.05 4.00
CA ILE A 48 1.60 2.05 3.39
C ILE A 48 1.71 1.97 1.87
N PRO A 49 0.62 1.63 1.15
CA PRO A 49 0.65 1.53 -0.30
C PRO A 49 0.68 2.91 -0.98
N GLY A 50 0.99 2.91 -2.27
CA GLY A 50 0.81 4.09 -3.12
C GLY A 50 -0.64 4.30 -3.54
N VAL A 51 -0.87 5.35 -4.34
CA VAL A 51 -2.16 5.61 -5.00
C VAL A 51 -2.62 4.37 -5.77
N PHE A 52 -3.92 4.05 -5.71
CA PHE A 52 -4.52 2.82 -6.23
C PHE A 52 -4.07 1.50 -5.58
N GLY A 53 -3.16 1.54 -4.61
CA GLY A 53 -2.61 0.34 -3.98
C GLY A 53 -3.50 -0.25 -2.89
N SER A 54 -4.54 0.45 -2.42
CA SER A 54 -5.54 -0.11 -1.52
C SER A 54 -6.75 -0.63 -2.28
N LYS A 55 -7.30 -1.76 -1.86
CA LYS A 55 -8.60 -2.27 -2.31
C LYS A 55 -9.71 -1.47 -1.66
N LEU A 56 -10.73 -1.15 -2.44
CA LEU A 56 -11.94 -0.46 -1.98
C LEU A 56 -13.13 -1.41 -2.05
N ARG A 57 -14.02 -1.34 -1.08
CA ARG A 57 -15.29 -2.06 -1.08
C ARG A 57 -16.43 -1.16 -0.63
N ASP A 58 -17.64 -1.51 -1.01
CA ASP A 58 -18.85 -0.93 -0.45
C ASP A 58 -19.02 -1.39 1.01
N ARG A 59 -19.15 -0.43 1.94
CA ARG A 59 -19.26 -0.69 3.39
C ARG A 59 -20.48 -1.54 3.75
N SER A 60 -21.58 -1.35 3.01
CA SER A 60 -22.87 -1.97 3.33
C SER A 60 -22.99 -3.41 2.82
N THR A 61 -22.41 -3.69 1.67
CA THR A 61 -22.51 -4.99 0.99
C THR A 61 -21.23 -5.81 1.10
N GLY A 62 -20.10 -5.18 1.41
CA GLY A 62 -18.76 -5.79 1.39
C GLY A 62 -18.21 -6.08 0.00
N VAL A 63 -18.94 -5.70 -1.06
CA VAL A 63 -18.55 -5.96 -2.45
C VAL A 63 -17.36 -5.09 -2.84
N GLU A 64 -16.29 -5.72 -3.35
CA GLU A 64 -15.10 -5.02 -3.83
C GLU A 64 -15.43 -4.14 -5.04
N ALA A 65 -15.14 -2.84 -4.91
CA ALA A 65 -15.30 -1.83 -5.95
C ALA A 65 -13.99 -1.54 -6.70
N TRP A 66 -12.84 -1.79 -6.05
CA TRP A 66 -11.50 -1.66 -6.64
C TRP A 66 -10.53 -2.68 -6.00
N PRO A 67 -9.64 -3.31 -6.77
CA PRO A 67 -9.48 -3.20 -8.22
C PRO A 67 -10.58 -3.94 -9.00
N GLY A 68 -11.35 -4.81 -8.33
CA GLY A 68 -12.41 -5.57 -8.96
C GLY A 68 -11.85 -6.62 -9.92
N THR A 69 -12.63 -6.97 -10.94
CA THR A 69 -12.21 -8.00 -11.91
C THR A 69 -11.21 -7.48 -12.93
N THR A 70 -10.36 -8.34 -13.52
CA THR A 70 -9.44 -7.98 -14.62
C THR A 70 -10.15 -7.28 -15.78
N ARG A 71 -11.41 -7.65 -16.06
CA ARG A 71 -12.23 -6.99 -17.10
C ARG A 71 -12.55 -5.54 -16.71
N MET A 72 -12.86 -5.27 -15.45
CA MET A 72 -13.07 -3.90 -14.97
C MET A 72 -11.78 -3.10 -15.12
N ILE A 73 -10.64 -3.67 -14.71
CA ILE A 73 -9.35 -2.98 -14.82
C ILE A 73 -8.99 -2.60 -16.28
N LEU A 74 -9.36 -3.43 -17.26
CA LEU A 74 -9.01 -3.20 -18.65
C LEU A 74 -10.03 -2.37 -19.45
N PHE A 75 -11.30 -2.36 -19.04
CA PHE A 75 -12.39 -1.87 -19.89
C PHE A 75 -13.41 -0.96 -19.18
N ASP A 76 -13.30 -0.73 -17.88
CA ASP A 76 -14.19 0.17 -17.15
C ASP A 76 -13.80 1.64 -17.34
N ASP A 77 -14.77 2.54 -17.21
CA ASP A 77 -14.56 3.99 -17.25
C ASP A 77 -14.31 4.61 -15.87
N TYR A 78 -14.40 3.79 -14.81
CA TYR A 78 -14.10 4.12 -13.41
C TYR A 78 -14.91 5.26 -12.82
N ARG A 79 -16.01 5.68 -13.46
CA ARG A 79 -16.86 6.76 -12.94
C ARG A 79 -17.47 6.43 -11.59
N HIS A 80 -17.67 5.15 -11.27
CA HIS A 80 -18.15 4.71 -9.95
C HIS A 80 -17.15 4.94 -8.82
N LEU A 81 -15.87 5.21 -9.13
CA LEU A 81 -14.85 5.56 -8.16
C LEU A 81 -14.72 7.07 -7.97
N ALA A 82 -15.32 7.89 -8.83
CA ALA A 82 -15.23 9.35 -8.72
C ALA A 82 -15.83 9.84 -7.41
N LEU A 83 -15.10 10.71 -6.70
CA LEU A 83 -15.63 11.40 -5.54
C LEU A 83 -16.57 12.52 -5.96
N ASP A 84 -17.70 12.62 -5.26
CA ASP A 84 -18.53 13.81 -5.30
C ASP A 84 -17.99 14.83 -4.30
N PHE A 85 -18.06 16.12 -4.62
CA PHE A 85 -17.54 17.18 -3.78
C PHE A 85 -18.39 18.44 -3.90
N ASP A 86 -18.39 19.23 -2.84
CA ASP A 86 -19.02 20.53 -2.84
C ASP A 86 -18.21 21.52 -3.68
N ARG A 87 -18.84 22.19 -4.65
CA ARG A 87 -18.14 23.01 -5.64
C ARG A 87 -17.65 24.35 -5.10
N GLU A 88 -18.16 24.81 -3.96
CA GLU A 88 -17.78 26.08 -3.36
C GLU A 88 -16.65 25.87 -2.34
N THR A 89 -16.78 24.83 -1.52
CA THR A 89 -15.84 24.52 -0.45
C THR A 89 -14.76 23.53 -0.85
N PHE A 90 -14.94 22.83 -1.98
CA PHE A 90 -14.13 21.68 -2.41
C PHE A 90 -14.11 20.50 -1.42
N ALA A 91 -14.98 20.52 -0.41
CA ALA A 91 -15.09 19.42 0.54
C ALA A 91 -15.66 18.18 -0.14
N VAL A 92 -14.97 17.05 0.01
CA VAL A 92 -15.45 15.76 -0.47
C VAL A 92 -16.72 15.38 0.28
N ARG A 93 -17.77 14.99 -0.45
CA ARG A 93 -18.99 14.48 0.14
C ARG A 93 -18.77 13.02 0.57
N PRO A 94 -19.24 12.61 1.75
CA PRO A 94 -19.13 11.22 2.19
C PRO A 94 -19.74 10.26 1.17
N ASP A 95 -19.04 9.17 0.89
CA ASP A 95 -19.55 8.05 0.11
C ASP A 95 -19.52 6.74 0.91
N ASN A 96 -20.00 5.66 0.28
CA ASN A 96 -20.13 4.36 0.93
C ASN A 96 -18.93 3.43 0.68
N LEU A 97 -17.83 3.93 0.11
CA LEU A 97 -16.66 3.11 -0.13
C LEU A 97 -15.66 3.21 1.05
N GLU A 98 -14.97 2.10 1.29
CA GLU A 98 -13.90 2.02 2.28
C GLU A 98 -12.72 1.24 1.77
N ALA A 99 -11.53 1.67 2.18
CA ALA A 99 -10.32 0.89 2.02
C ALA A 99 -10.29 -0.22 3.07
N PHE A 100 -10.04 -1.46 2.65
CA PHE A 100 -10.10 -2.61 3.55
C PHE A 100 -8.86 -3.53 3.49
N ASP A 101 -8.08 -3.48 2.41
CA ASP A 101 -6.82 -4.22 2.30
C ASP A 101 -5.90 -3.58 1.25
N ILE A 102 -4.70 -4.12 1.08
CA ILE A 102 -3.77 -3.74 0.00
C ILE A 102 -3.98 -4.66 -1.21
N ALA A 103 -3.84 -4.12 -2.41
CA ALA A 103 -3.94 -4.85 -3.67
C ALA A 103 -2.63 -5.60 -3.95
N ASP A 104 -2.52 -6.84 -3.46
CA ASP A 104 -1.30 -7.66 -3.61
C ASP A 104 -0.87 -7.84 -5.07
N ALA A 105 -1.85 -8.03 -5.97
CA ALA A 105 -1.63 -8.16 -7.41
C ALA A 105 -2.77 -7.55 -8.23
N ALA A 106 -2.43 -6.98 -9.39
CA ALA A 106 -3.39 -6.55 -10.40
C ALA A 106 -2.86 -6.88 -11.81
N LEU A 107 -3.73 -7.31 -12.73
CA LEU A 107 -3.36 -7.71 -14.10
C LEU A 107 -2.23 -8.76 -14.20
N GLY A 108 -2.10 -9.63 -13.21
CA GLY A 108 -1.01 -10.62 -13.14
C GLY A 108 0.35 -10.03 -12.76
N GLN A 109 0.41 -8.74 -12.41
CA GLN A 109 1.58 -8.14 -11.78
C GLN A 109 1.40 -8.09 -10.27
N ASP A 110 2.45 -8.51 -9.58
CA ASP A 110 2.59 -8.44 -8.13
C ASP A 110 3.13 -7.04 -7.75
N PHE A 111 2.37 -6.31 -6.95
CA PHE A 111 2.72 -4.96 -6.49
C PHE A 111 3.27 -4.95 -5.06
N TYR A 112 2.65 -5.71 -4.16
CA TYR A 112 3.01 -5.74 -2.73
C TYR A 112 3.16 -7.15 -2.17
N GLY A 113 2.75 -8.19 -2.90
CA GLY A 113 2.84 -9.59 -2.51
C GLY A 113 4.26 -9.99 -2.12
N LYS A 114 5.26 -9.78 -2.99
CA LYS A 114 6.68 -10.03 -2.66
C LYS A 114 7.18 -9.32 -1.41
N LEU A 115 6.72 -8.09 -1.15
CA LEU A 115 7.11 -7.36 0.06
C LEU A 115 6.52 -8.05 1.29
N ILE A 116 5.24 -8.38 1.25
CA ILE A 116 4.53 -9.06 2.35
C ILE A 116 5.11 -10.46 2.59
N GLU A 117 5.36 -11.22 1.53
CA GLU A 117 6.08 -12.51 1.58
C GLU A 117 7.46 -12.34 2.20
N THR A 118 8.19 -11.27 1.84
CA THR A 118 9.50 -11.01 2.42
C THR A 118 9.44 -10.80 3.93
N LEU A 119 8.50 -9.96 4.39
CA LEU A 119 8.28 -9.72 5.82
C LEU A 119 7.89 -11.00 6.56
N ARG A 120 6.99 -11.79 5.99
CA ARG A 120 6.47 -13.01 6.61
C ARG A 120 7.51 -14.14 6.62
N ASP A 121 8.02 -14.50 5.45
CA ASP A 121 8.76 -15.75 5.22
C ASP A 121 10.24 -15.62 5.57
N PHE A 122 10.81 -14.40 5.46
CA PHE A 122 12.22 -14.16 5.77
C PHE A 122 12.39 -13.25 6.99
N GLY A 123 11.49 -12.27 7.18
CA GLY A 123 11.52 -11.37 8.33
C GLY A 123 10.91 -11.94 9.61
N GLY A 124 10.19 -13.06 9.53
CA GLY A 124 9.51 -13.67 10.68
C GLY A 124 8.38 -12.81 11.25
N TYR A 125 7.87 -11.85 10.48
CA TYR A 125 6.77 -11.01 10.92
C TYR A 125 5.42 -11.72 10.76
N VAL A 126 4.55 -11.53 11.73
CA VAL A 126 3.17 -11.99 11.73
C VAL A 126 2.24 -10.81 11.41
N ARG A 127 1.19 -11.03 10.61
CA ARG A 127 0.21 -9.98 10.32
C ARG A 127 -0.51 -9.61 11.61
N GLY A 128 -0.38 -8.37 12.04
CA GLY A 128 -1.11 -7.80 13.16
C GLY A 128 -2.59 -7.62 12.84
N THR A 129 -3.44 -7.80 13.85
CA THR A 129 -4.87 -7.49 13.80
C THR A 129 -5.15 -6.52 14.93
N ILE A 130 -5.79 -5.39 14.62
CA ILE A 130 -6.11 -4.38 15.63
C ILE A 130 -7.09 -4.95 16.66
N GLY A 131 -6.84 -4.66 17.94
CA GLY A 131 -7.61 -5.18 19.07
C GLY A 131 -7.12 -6.54 19.57
N MET A 132 -6.05 -7.10 18.97
CA MET A 132 -5.44 -8.36 19.39
C MET A 132 -4.02 -8.07 19.87
N PRO A 133 -3.70 -8.19 21.17
CA PRO A 133 -2.35 -7.95 21.66
C PRO A 133 -1.29 -8.88 21.02
N PRO A 134 -0.02 -8.44 20.90
CA PRO A 134 1.09 -9.29 20.45
C PRO A 134 1.40 -10.40 21.45
N LYS A 135 1.88 -11.53 20.94
CA LYS A 135 2.54 -12.54 21.79
C LYS A 135 3.94 -12.05 22.18
N ALA A 136 4.48 -12.61 23.25
CA ALA A 136 5.87 -12.36 23.63
C ALA A 136 6.80 -12.63 22.45
N ASP A 137 7.72 -11.69 22.20
CA ASP A 137 8.72 -11.72 21.13
C ASP A 137 8.17 -11.79 19.68
N GLU A 138 6.86 -11.55 19.49
CA GLU A 138 6.23 -11.56 18.17
C GLU A 138 6.52 -10.25 17.41
N ARG A 139 7.16 -10.37 16.25
CA ARG A 139 7.35 -9.25 15.32
C ARG A 139 6.09 -9.10 14.49
N ARG A 140 5.51 -7.90 14.44
CA ARG A 140 4.26 -7.66 13.70
C ARG A 140 4.41 -6.72 12.54
N TYR A 141 3.72 -7.04 11.45
CA TYR A 141 3.47 -6.08 10.38
C TYR A 141 1.98 -5.75 10.31
N TYR A 142 1.66 -4.50 10.04
CA TYR A 142 0.32 -3.98 9.85
C TYR A 142 0.23 -3.40 8.44
N LEU A 143 -0.91 -3.59 7.79
CA LEU A 143 -1.20 -2.93 6.52
C LEU A 143 -2.05 -1.70 6.82
N TYR A 144 -1.69 -0.57 6.23
CA TYR A 144 -2.48 0.66 6.29
C TYR A 144 -3.16 0.93 4.95
N PRO A 145 -4.26 0.24 4.63
CA PRO A 145 -5.07 0.63 3.48
C PRO A 145 -5.76 1.95 3.78
N TYR A 146 -5.77 2.85 2.79
CA TYR A 146 -6.45 4.13 2.87
C TYR A 146 -7.23 4.38 1.58
N ASP A 147 -8.24 5.23 1.68
CA ASP A 147 -8.98 5.64 0.49
C ASP A 147 -8.14 6.63 -0.31
N TRP A 148 -7.42 6.11 -1.30
CA TRP A 148 -6.48 6.85 -2.14
C TRP A 148 -7.13 7.95 -2.99
N ARG A 149 -8.47 8.02 -3.00
CA ARG A 149 -9.22 9.08 -3.66
C ARG A 149 -9.27 10.37 -2.83
N GLN A 150 -9.18 10.23 -1.50
CA GLN A 150 -9.34 11.31 -0.54
C GLN A 150 -8.05 12.13 -0.39
N ASP A 151 -8.14 13.23 0.36
CA ASP A 151 -6.98 14.04 0.74
C ASP A 151 -5.94 13.21 1.53
N ASN A 152 -4.66 13.46 1.27
CA ASN A 152 -3.56 12.89 2.04
C ASN A 152 -3.59 13.31 3.52
N VAL A 153 -4.19 14.46 3.87
CA VAL A 153 -4.39 14.86 5.28
C VAL A 153 -5.32 13.87 5.99
N GLU A 154 -6.40 13.43 5.33
CA GLU A 154 -7.29 12.40 5.88
C GLU A 154 -6.57 11.05 6.06
N ALA A 155 -5.69 10.70 5.13
CA ALA A 155 -4.84 9.52 5.26
C ALA A 155 -3.79 9.67 6.37
N ALA A 156 -3.24 10.87 6.60
CA ALA A 156 -2.33 11.10 7.74
C ALA A 156 -3.07 10.94 9.08
N ARG A 157 -4.30 11.46 9.17
CA ARG A 157 -5.18 11.25 10.35
C ARG A 157 -5.54 9.78 10.56
N GLY A 158 -5.72 9.02 9.49
CA GLY A 158 -5.95 7.58 9.59
C GLY A 158 -4.71 6.79 10.04
N LEU A 159 -3.51 7.20 9.59
CA LEU A 159 -2.24 6.63 10.05
C LEU A 159 -2.04 6.85 11.55
N ASP A 160 -2.34 8.05 12.05
CA ASP A 160 -2.31 8.38 13.48
C ASP A 160 -3.18 7.43 14.30
N ARG A 161 -4.45 7.27 13.91
CA ARG A 161 -5.39 6.34 14.56
C ARG A 161 -4.88 4.90 14.56
N LEU A 162 -4.24 4.46 13.47
CA LEU A 162 -3.64 3.12 13.41
C LEU A 162 -2.49 2.98 14.40
N ILE A 163 -1.58 3.96 14.46
CA ILE A 163 -0.43 3.95 15.38
C ILE A 163 -0.92 3.91 16.83
N ASP A 164 -1.93 4.70 17.18
CA ASP A 164 -2.49 4.70 18.52
C ASP A 164 -3.20 3.39 18.87
N ALA A 165 -3.91 2.79 17.91
CA ALA A 165 -4.48 1.45 18.09
C ALA A 165 -3.40 0.38 18.31
N ILE A 166 -2.27 0.45 17.59
CA ILE A 166 -1.12 -0.44 17.80
C ILE A 166 -0.50 -0.22 19.18
N ARG A 167 -0.29 1.03 19.60
CA ARG A 167 0.20 1.37 20.96
C ARG A 167 -0.69 0.77 22.04
N ASN A 168 -2.01 0.88 21.86
CA ASN A 168 -2.99 0.30 22.78
C ASN A 168 -2.91 -1.23 22.83
N ASP A 169 -2.80 -1.90 21.68
CA ASP A 169 -2.66 -3.37 21.62
C ASP A 169 -1.37 -3.85 22.32
N TYR A 170 -0.31 -3.06 22.27
CA TYR A 170 0.97 -3.34 22.93
C TYR A 170 1.01 -2.88 24.40
N GLY A 171 0.05 -2.09 24.85
CA GLY A 171 0.04 -1.49 26.19
C GLY A 171 1.17 -0.48 26.44
N ASP A 172 1.71 0.12 25.37
CA ASP A 172 2.82 1.08 25.44
C ASP A 172 2.49 2.36 24.65
N PRO A 173 2.15 3.48 25.33
CA PRO A 173 1.83 4.73 24.67
C PRO A 173 3.04 5.41 24.00
N ALA A 174 4.26 5.02 24.39
CA ALA A 174 5.50 5.54 23.80
C ALA A 174 6.04 4.65 22.68
N LEU A 175 5.35 3.55 22.35
CA LEU A 175 5.77 2.61 21.31
C LEU A 175 6.02 3.34 19.99
N ARG A 176 7.18 3.03 19.41
CA ARG A 176 7.56 3.46 18.07
C ARG A 176 7.15 2.40 17.06
N VAL A 177 6.92 2.84 15.84
CA VAL A 177 6.67 1.95 14.69
C VAL A 177 7.66 2.29 13.58
N ASP A 178 7.98 1.29 12.77
CA ASP A 178 8.68 1.46 11.51
C ASP A 178 7.68 1.57 10.37
N ILE A 179 7.98 2.39 9.37
CA ILE A 179 7.09 2.60 8.21
C ILE A 179 7.81 2.21 6.92
N VAL A 180 7.17 1.32 6.14
CA VAL A 180 7.53 1.02 4.75
C VAL A 180 6.46 1.61 3.86
N ALA A 181 6.79 2.69 3.17
CA ALA A 181 5.84 3.44 2.36
C ALA A 181 6.24 3.49 0.89
N HIS A 182 5.26 3.35 -0.01
CA HIS A 182 5.46 3.40 -1.45
C HIS A 182 4.76 4.62 -2.08
N SER A 183 5.46 5.37 -2.92
CA SER A 183 4.90 6.48 -3.73
C SER A 183 4.09 7.48 -2.86
N MET A 184 2.79 7.65 -3.13
CA MET A 184 1.90 8.53 -2.35
C MET A 184 1.81 8.15 -0.86
N GLY A 185 1.99 6.87 -0.51
CA GLY A 185 2.15 6.45 0.88
C GLY A 185 3.33 7.12 1.57
N GLY A 186 4.41 7.40 0.84
CA GLY A 186 5.56 8.14 1.36
C GLY A 186 5.25 9.61 1.61
N LEU A 187 4.34 10.22 0.82
CA LEU A 187 3.85 11.57 1.07
C LEU A 187 3.02 11.62 2.35
N ILE A 188 2.14 10.64 2.56
CA ILE A 188 1.34 10.50 3.79
C ILE A 188 2.27 10.37 5.01
N ALA A 189 3.24 9.45 4.96
CA ALA A 189 4.20 9.26 6.05
C ALA A 189 5.01 10.52 6.36
N ARG A 190 5.49 11.21 5.32
CA ARG A 190 6.25 12.46 5.46
C ARG A 190 5.40 13.59 6.02
N TYR A 191 4.14 13.70 5.59
CA TYR A 191 3.20 14.70 6.09
C TYR A 191 2.95 14.47 7.58
N TYR A 192 2.56 13.25 7.95
CA TYR A 192 2.29 12.88 9.35
C TYR A 192 3.50 13.13 10.25
N GLN A 193 4.71 12.76 9.82
CA GLN A 193 5.92 13.01 10.59
C GLN A 193 6.14 14.51 10.87
N ARG A 194 5.76 15.39 9.93
CA ARG A 194 6.04 16.82 10.03
C ARG A 194 4.93 17.61 10.73
N TYR A 195 3.68 17.23 10.52
CA TYR A 195 2.50 18.01 10.93
C TYR A 195 1.50 17.22 11.78
N GLY A 196 1.73 15.93 12.00
CA GLY A 196 0.78 15.06 12.70
C GLY A 196 -0.55 14.99 11.95
N THR A 197 -1.63 15.33 12.66
CA THR A 197 -3.02 15.29 12.18
C THR A 197 -3.57 16.66 11.76
N GLU A 198 -2.78 17.71 11.94
CA GLU A 198 -3.15 19.09 11.61
C GLU A 198 -3.24 19.28 10.11
N ASP A 199 -4.26 20.01 9.64
CA ASP A 199 -4.30 20.50 8.26
C ASP A 199 -3.56 21.84 8.19
N VAL A 200 -2.51 21.87 7.39
CA VAL A 200 -1.67 23.05 7.16
C VAL A 200 -1.67 23.49 5.69
N LEU A 201 -2.54 22.89 4.86
CA LEU A 201 -2.60 23.12 3.41
C LEU A 201 -3.67 24.16 3.02
N ASP A 202 -4.56 24.48 3.93
CA ASP A 202 -5.66 25.44 3.82
C ASP A 202 -5.22 26.91 3.99
N GLY A 203 -3.91 27.19 3.84
CA GLY A 203 -3.36 28.54 3.68
C GLY A 203 -3.34 29.39 4.94
N ARG A 204 -3.63 28.81 6.11
CA ARG A 204 -3.42 29.46 7.40
C ARG A 204 -1.99 29.17 7.83
N GLU A 205 -1.14 30.20 7.82
CA GLU A 205 0.22 30.08 8.33
C GLU A 205 0.19 29.50 9.75
N SER A 206 0.90 28.39 9.96
CA SER A 206 1.19 27.86 11.28
C SER A 206 1.92 28.94 12.07
N GLN A 207 1.29 29.47 13.14
CA GLN A 207 1.93 30.36 14.09
C GLN A 207 3.01 29.64 14.90
#